data_AF-A0A1F9LTH3-F1
#
_entry.id   AF-A0A1F9LTH3-F1
#
_cell.length_a   1.000
_cell.length_b   1.000
_cell.length_c   1.000
_cell.angle_alpha   90.00
_cell.angle_beta   90.00
_cell.angle_gamma   90.00
#
_symmetry.space_group_name_H-M   'P 1'
#
loop_
_entity.id
_entity.type
_entity.pdbx_description
1 polymer ?
#
loop_
_entity_poly.entity_id
_entity_poly.type
_entity_poly.pdbx_seq_one_letter_code
_entity_poly.pdbx_strand_id
1 'polypeptide(L)'
;MVLGLDIDGVVADFLSPFLRVVEKKIGNGPIPPETITDFNFKDHPVLSEKIVDECMAAVSYDPGFWQRLAPLLSAEQWQKLDNLGRKEQLVFITHRYVRETYDIHEVTCDWLKRHGVGKPVVYCTQESKSKLVDHLGVSLFVDDRHENCRDVAENTRAMVMMPHRHYNQSFDHPKVKRIRNFNELFSYFP
;
A
#
# COMPACT_ATOMS: atom_id res chain seq x y z
N MET A 1 12.54 17.39 -2.46
CA MET A 1 12.44 16.04 -1.87
C MET A 1 11.31 15.33 -2.58
N VAL A 2 11.47 14.07 -2.95
CA VAL A 2 10.39 13.28 -3.57
C VAL A 2 9.86 12.27 -2.55
N LEU A 3 8.55 12.28 -2.34
CA LEU A 3 7.81 11.32 -1.53
C LEU A 3 7.35 10.15 -2.41
N GLY A 4 7.76 8.93 -2.08
CA GLY A 4 7.22 7.69 -2.65
C GLY A 4 6.25 7.04 -1.67
N LEU A 5 5.02 6.80 -2.09
CA LEU A 5 4.01 6.10 -1.28
C LEU A 5 3.60 4.79 -1.92
N ASP A 6 3.58 3.71 -1.15
CA ASP A 6 2.67 2.61 -1.47
C ASP A 6 1.20 3.06 -1.35
N ILE A 7 0.30 2.27 -1.92
CA ILE A 7 -1.13 2.54 -1.91
C ILE A 7 -1.87 1.68 -0.89
N ASP A 8 -1.73 0.37 -0.97
CA ASP A 8 -2.61 -0.62 -0.33
C ASP A 8 -2.08 -0.94 1.05
N GLY A 9 -2.76 -0.48 2.10
CA GLY A 9 -2.25 -0.52 3.47
C GLY A 9 -1.56 0.77 3.89
N VAL A 10 -1.33 1.73 2.97
CA VAL A 10 -0.81 3.08 3.30
C VAL A 10 -1.90 4.14 3.18
N VAL A 11 -2.50 4.31 1.99
CA VAL A 11 -3.56 5.31 1.74
C VAL A 11 -4.91 4.68 1.42
N ALA A 12 -4.95 3.40 1.06
CA ALA A 12 -6.16 2.62 0.76
C ALA A 12 -6.28 1.42 1.71
N ASP A 13 -7.49 1.17 2.21
CA ASP A 13 -7.79 -0.01 3.02
C ASP A 13 -7.99 -1.23 2.12
N PHE A 14 -6.93 -2.01 1.94
CA PHE A 14 -6.96 -3.27 1.21
C PHE A 14 -7.45 -4.43 2.09
N LEU A 15 -7.03 -4.48 3.36
CA LEU A 15 -7.22 -5.64 4.22
C LEU A 15 -8.70 -5.93 4.48
N SER A 16 -9.49 -4.91 4.84
CA SER A 16 -10.91 -5.12 5.21
C SER A 16 -11.74 -5.72 4.06
N PRO A 17 -11.72 -5.18 2.83
CA PRO A 17 -12.46 -5.79 1.72
C PRO A 17 -11.85 -7.12 1.26
N PHE A 18 -10.53 -7.31 1.38
CA PHE A 18 -9.90 -8.58 1.06
C PHE A 18 -10.38 -9.70 1.99
N LEU A 19 -10.46 -9.44 3.30
CA LEU A 19 -10.98 -10.40 4.27
C LEU A 19 -12.42 -10.83 3.96
N ARG A 20 -13.28 -9.93 3.49
CA ARG A 20 -14.64 -10.30 3.04
C ARG A 20 -14.66 -11.29 1.87
N VAL A 21 -13.68 -11.18 0.96
CA VAL A 21 -13.52 -12.14 -0.15
C VAL A 21 -13.09 -13.50 0.40
N VAL A 22 -12.18 -13.51 1.36
CA VAL A 22 -11.72 -14.73 2.06
C VAL A 22 -12.88 -15.38 2.83
N GLU A 23 -13.62 -14.61 3.63
CA GLU A 23 -14.80 -15.05 4.40
C GLU A 23 -15.82 -15.75 3.50
N LYS A 24 -16.13 -15.13 2.35
CA LYS A 24 -17.06 -15.70 1.36
C LYS A 24 -16.55 -17.02 0.78
N LYS A 25 -15.23 -17.16 0.62
CA LYS A 25 -14.59 -18.37 0.08
C LYS A 25 -14.61 -19.52 1.09
N ILE A 26 -14.30 -19.24 2.36
CA ILE A 26 -14.16 -20.28 3.39
C ILE A 26 -15.47 -20.63 4.10
N GLY A 27 -16.46 -19.73 4.12
CA GLY A 27 -17.76 -19.96 4.73
C GLY A 27 -17.78 -20.05 6.26
N ASN A 28 -16.67 -19.72 6.94
CA ASN A 28 -16.49 -19.88 8.39
C ASN A 28 -16.84 -18.62 9.22
N GLY A 29 -17.60 -17.69 8.64
CA GLY A 29 -17.97 -16.42 9.28
C GLY A 29 -16.86 -15.35 9.20
N PRO A 30 -17.07 -14.19 9.86
CA PRO A 30 -16.17 -13.05 9.76
C PRO A 30 -14.76 -13.31 10.32
N ILE A 31 -13.75 -12.74 9.67
CA ILE A 31 -12.36 -12.74 10.13
C ILE A 31 -12.04 -11.33 10.62
N PRO A 32 -11.89 -11.11 11.94
CA PRO A 32 -11.57 -9.79 12.46
C PRO A 32 -10.17 -9.34 11.99
N PRO A 33 -9.98 -8.14 11.41
CA PRO A 33 -8.69 -7.70 10.90
C PRO A 33 -7.54 -7.73 11.92
N GLU A 34 -7.86 -7.56 13.20
CA GLU A 34 -6.92 -7.62 14.31
C GLU A 34 -6.30 -9.00 14.54
N THR A 35 -6.91 -10.08 14.01
CA THR A 35 -6.34 -11.44 14.08
C THR A 35 -5.25 -11.66 13.02
N ILE A 36 -5.08 -10.73 12.08
CA ILE A 36 -4.08 -10.83 11.02
C ILE A 36 -2.75 -10.24 11.55
N THR A 37 -1.84 -11.14 11.92
CA THR A 37 -0.52 -10.80 12.49
C THR A 37 0.62 -10.91 11.48
N ASP A 38 0.36 -11.48 10.30
CA ASP A 38 1.29 -11.61 9.17
C ASP A 38 0.54 -11.35 7.86
N PHE A 39 1.19 -10.62 6.93
CA PHE A 39 0.58 -10.19 5.67
C PHE A 39 0.25 -11.37 4.73
N ASN A 40 1.01 -12.46 4.82
CA ASN A 40 0.80 -13.67 4.03
C ASN A 40 -0.13 -14.67 4.75
N PHE A 41 -0.70 -14.29 5.90
CA PHE A 41 -1.62 -15.11 6.71
C PHE A 41 -1.05 -16.46 7.15
N LYS A 42 0.28 -16.62 7.14
CA LYS A 42 0.95 -17.91 7.35
C LYS A 42 0.64 -18.54 8.71
N ASP A 43 0.45 -17.71 9.73
CA ASP A 43 0.21 -18.15 11.10
C ASP A 43 -1.29 -18.22 11.45
N HIS A 44 -2.19 -17.95 10.50
CA HIS A 44 -3.62 -17.91 10.78
C HIS A 44 -4.20 -19.34 10.86
N PRO A 45 -4.93 -19.70 11.94
CA PRO A 45 -5.34 -21.09 12.19
C PRO A 45 -6.30 -21.68 11.15
N VAL A 46 -6.94 -20.82 10.35
CA VAL A 46 -7.96 -21.19 9.37
C VAL A 46 -7.53 -20.94 7.92
N LEU A 47 -6.50 -20.12 7.69
CA LEU A 47 -6.13 -19.70 6.33
C LEU A 47 -4.88 -20.46 5.88
N SER A 48 -5.00 -21.16 4.76
CA SER A 48 -3.84 -21.71 4.06
C SER A 48 -3.35 -20.72 3.00
N GLU A 49 -2.06 -20.77 2.69
CA GLU A 49 -1.44 -20.02 1.59
C GLU A 49 -2.23 -20.18 0.28
N LYS A 50 -2.66 -21.40 -0.03
CA LYS A 50 -3.50 -21.68 -1.21
C LYS A 50 -4.80 -20.87 -1.24
N ILE A 51 -5.50 -20.75 -0.11
CA ILE A 51 -6.75 -19.98 -0.04
C ILE A 51 -6.46 -18.49 -0.28
N VAL A 52 -5.39 -17.98 0.34
CA VAL A 52 -4.97 -16.59 0.17
C VAL A 52 -4.62 -16.31 -1.29
N ASP A 53 -3.83 -17.18 -1.92
CA ASP A 53 -3.44 -17.06 -3.33
C ASP A 53 -4.64 -17.08 -4.27
N GLU A 54 -5.60 -17.99 -4.06
CA GLU A 54 -6.83 -18.05 -4.84
C GLU A 54 -7.66 -16.76 -4.67
N CYS A 55 -7.75 -16.22 -3.46
CA CYS A 55 -8.44 -14.95 -3.19
C CYS A 55 -7.68 -13.76 -3.79
N MET A 56 -6.35 -13.72 -3.68
CA MET A 56 -5.49 -12.69 -4.28
C MET A 56 -5.61 -12.69 -5.80
N ALA A 57 -5.61 -13.87 -6.42
CA ALA A 57 -5.87 -14.01 -7.84
C ALA A 57 -7.25 -13.45 -8.19
N ALA A 58 -8.31 -13.86 -7.47
CA ALA A 58 -9.66 -13.37 -7.72
C ALA A 58 -9.78 -11.84 -7.63
N VAL A 59 -9.26 -11.19 -6.57
CA VAL A 59 -9.33 -9.72 -6.43
C VAL A 59 -8.49 -9.00 -7.47
N SER A 60 -7.35 -9.58 -7.87
CA SER A 60 -6.51 -8.97 -8.88
C SER A 60 -7.16 -8.90 -10.26
N TYR A 61 -8.15 -9.75 -10.54
CA TYR A 61 -8.94 -9.73 -11.78
C TYR A 61 -10.25 -8.91 -11.67
N ASP A 62 -10.58 -8.38 -10.49
CA ASP A 62 -11.78 -7.54 -10.28
C ASP A 62 -11.40 -6.05 -10.24
N PRO A 63 -11.54 -5.27 -11.33
CA PRO A 63 -11.29 -3.82 -11.30
C PRO A 63 -12.18 -3.10 -10.27
N GLY A 64 -13.39 -3.61 -10.05
CA GLY A 64 -14.33 -3.06 -9.09
C GLY A 64 -13.83 -3.18 -7.65
N PHE A 65 -13.06 -4.23 -7.31
CA PHE A 65 -12.45 -4.38 -6.00
C PHE A 65 -11.55 -3.17 -5.69
N TRP A 66 -10.63 -2.85 -6.60
CA TRP A 66 -9.69 -1.73 -6.47
C TRP A 66 -10.40 -0.37 -6.48
N GLN A 67 -11.45 -0.22 -7.30
CA GLN A 67 -12.22 1.03 -7.37
C GLN A 67 -12.99 1.36 -6.09
N ARG A 68 -13.33 0.36 -5.27
CA ARG A 68 -14.17 0.49 -4.07
C ARG A 68 -13.39 0.53 -2.77
N LEU A 69 -12.05 0.43 -2.80
CA LEU A 69 -11.25 0.51 -1.58
C LEU A 69 -11.52 1.82 -0.85
N ALA A 70 -11.71 1.73 0.47
CA ALA A 70 -11.92 2.90 1.31
C ALA A 70 -10.59 3.65 1.50
N PRO A 71 -10.59 4.99 1.55
CA PRO A 71 -9.39 5.74 1.88
C PRO A 71 -9.05 5.60 3.37
N LEU A 72 -7.77 5.49 3.68
CA LEU A 72 -7.25 5.51 5.06
C LEU A 72 -6.94 6.94 5.55
N LEU A 73 -6.88 7.90 4.62
CA LEU A 73 -6.50 9.27 4.91
C LEU A 73 -7.72 10.18 5.09
N SER A 74 -7.56 11.18 5.94
CA SER A 74 -8.51 12.29 6.06
C SER A 74 -8.45 13.23 4.86
N ALA A 75 -9.50 14.05 4.67
CA ALA A 75 -9.55 15.04 3.60
C ALA A 75 -8.38 16.06 3.64
N GLU A 76 -7.95 16.47 4.84
CA GLU A 76 -6.79 17.36 5.01
C GLU A 76 -5.50 16.71 4.51
N GLN A 77 -5.31 15.42 4.80
CA GLN A 77 -4.12 14.67 4.38
C GLN A 77 -4.10 14.50 2.86
N TRP A 78 -5.25 14.20 2.24
CA TRP A 78 -5.38 14.17 0.78
C TRP A 78 -5.03 15.52 0.15
N GLN A 79 -5.48 16.64 0.72
CA GLN A 79 -5.13 17.97 0.23
C GLN A 79 -3.62 18.24 0.30
N LYS A 80 -2.96 17.80 1.38
CA LYS A 80 -1.50 17.91 1.49
C LYS A 80 -0.78 17.06 0.44
N LEU A 81 -1.26 15.84 0.18
CA LEU A 81 -0.71 15.01 -0.90
C LEU A 81 -0.90 15.66 -2.27
N ASP A 82 -2.06 16.22 -2.56
CA ASP A 82 -2.29 16.94 -3.81
C ASP A 82 -1.34 18.14 -3.98
N ASN A 83 -1.09 18.90 -2.90
CA ASN A 83 -0.12 19.99 -2.92
C ASN A 83 1.31 19.50 -3.23
N LEU A 84 1.72 18.33 -2.73
CA LEU A 84 2.98 17.70 -3.09
C LEU A 84 3.00 17.26 -4.55
N GLY A 85 1.91 16.65 -5.04
CA GLY A 85 1.76 16.27 -6.44
C GLY A 85 1.88 17.45 -7.40
N ARG A 86 1.26 18.59 -7.09
CA ARG A 86 1.38 19.83 -7.90
C ARG A 86 2.81 20.40 -7.95
N LYS A 87 3.64 20.08 -6.95
CA LYS A 87 5.06 20.45 -6.90
C LYS A 87 5.99 19.38 -7.49
N GLU A 88 5.43 18.32 -8.07
CA GLU A 88 6.17 17.16 -8.59
C GLU A 88 6.99 16.43 -7.49
N GLN A 89 6.48 16.46 -6.26
CA GLN A 89 7.13 15.88 -5.07
C GLN A 89 6.44 14.62 -4.55
N LEU A 90 5.51 14.04 -5.32
CA LEU A 90 4.76 12.86 -4.93
C LEU A 90 4.69 11.85 -6.08
N VAL A 91 5.07 10.61 -5.79
CA VAL A 91 4.88 9.45 -6.66
C VAL A 91 4.26 8.31 -5.86
N PHE A 92 3.38 7.53 -6.50
CA PHE A 92 2.83 6.31 -5.94
C PHE A 92 3.51 5.09 -6.56
N ILE A 93 3.95 4.14 -5.74
CA ILE A 93 4.66 2.93 -6.17
C ILE A 93 3.95 1.72 -5.55
N THR A 94 3.26 0.93 -6.36
CA THR A 94 2.40 -0.17 -5.91
C THR A 94 2.72 -1.49 -6.60
N HIS A 95 2.42 -2.60 -5.92
CA HIS A 95 2.54 -3.98 -6.45
C HIS A 95 1.25 -4.51 -7.08
N ARG A 96 0.23 -3.68 -7.29
CA ARG A 96 -0.99 -4.10 -8.00
C ARG A 96 -0.65 -4.75 -9.35
N TYR A 97 -1.21 -5.94 -9.56
CA TYR A 97 -0.91 -6.77 -10.73
C TYR A 97 -1.44 -6.15 -12.03
N VAL A 98 -0.59 -6.08 -13.04
CA VAL A 98 -1.02 -5.80 -14.41
C VAL A 98 -1.78 -7.02 -14.92
N ARG A 99 -3.01 -6.81 -15.37
CA ARG A 99 -3.87 -7.82 -15.97
C ARG A 99 -4.16 -7.49 -17.42
N GLU A 100 -4.45 -8.52 -18.19
CA GLU A 100 -4.85 -8.44 -19.59
C GLU A 100 -6.31 -7.97 -19.78
N THR A 101 -7.12 -8.05 -18.72
CA THR A 101 -8.56 -7.78 -18.79
C THR A 101 -8.95 -6.32 -18.54
N TYR A 102 -8.08 -5.53 -17.91
CA TYR A 102 -8.29 -4.11 -17.67
C TYR A 102 -6.97 -3.40 -17.33
N ASP A 103 -6.95 -2.07 -17.48
CA ASP A 103 -5.80 -1.25 -17.11
C ASP A 103 -5.84 -0.91 -15.61
N ILE A 104 -5.02 -1.59 -14.83
CA ILE A 104 -4.87 -1.34 -13.39
C ILE A 104 -4.28 0.04 -13.08
N HIS A 105 -3.46 0.59 -13.97
CA HIS A 105 -2.88 1.92 -13.80
C HIS A 105 -3.97 2.99 -13.95
N GLU A 106 -4.86 2.86 -14.95
CA GLU A 106 -6.03 3.74 -15.11
C GLU A 106 -6.95 3.67 -13.90
N VAL A 107 -7.32 2.46 -13.46
CA VAL A 107 -8.16 2.24 -12.27
C VAL A 107 -7.57 2.89 -11.01
N THR A 108 -6.26 2.77 -10.85
CA THR A 108 -5.55 3.33 -9.70
C THR A 108 -5.48 4.85 -9.77
N CYS A 109 -5.18 5.42 -10.94
CA CYS A 109 -5.17 6.86 -11.15
C CYS A 109 -6.54 7.47 -10.89
N ASP A 110 -7.61 6.84 -11.37
CA ASP A 110 -8.97 7.34 -11.18
C ASP A 110 -9.45 7.20 -9.73
N TRP A 111 -9.00 6.17 -9.01
CA TRP A 111 -9.20 6.10 -7.56
C TRP A 111 -8.51 7.26 -6.83
N LEU A 112 -7.25 7.56 -7.16
CA LEU A 112 -6.50 8.66 -6.54
C LEU A 112 -7.11 10.04 -6.86
N LYS A 113 -7.56 10.27 -8.11
CA LYS A 113 -8.25 11.51 -8.51
C LYS A 113 -9.54 11.71 -7.73
N ARG A 114 -10.33 10.66 -7.53
CA ARG A 114 -11.58 10.71 -6.74
C ARG A 114 -11.35 11.12 -5.29
N HIS A 115 -10.16 10.85 -4.75
CA HIS A 115 -9.78 11.26 -3.38
C HIS A 115 -8.99 12.57 -3.31
N GLY A 116 -8.85 13.28 -4.44
CA GLY A 116 -8.37 14.67 -4.45
C GLY A 116 -6.95 14.88 -4.98
N VAL A 117 -6.25 13.83 -5.43
CA VAL A 117 -4.96 14.00 -6.12
C VAL A 117 -5.21 14.29 -7.60
N GLY A 118 -5.09 15.55 -8.02
CA GLY A 118 -5.53 15.99 -9.35
C GLY A 118 -4.72 15.41 -10.52
N LYS A 119 -3.42 15.18 -10.31
CA LYS A 119 -2.49 14.62 -11.30
C LYS A 119 -1.63 13.53 -10.67
N PRO A 120 -2.19 12.35 -10.40
CA PRO A 120 -1.43 11.28 -9.75
C PRO A 120 -0.34 10.77 -10.70
N VAL A 121 0.85 10.53 -10.15
CA VAL A 121 1.95 9.83 -10.82
C VAL A 121 2.06 8.46 -10.19
N VAL A 122 1.77 7.39 -10.95
CA VAL A 122 1.65 6.03 -10.43
C VAL A 122 2.58 5.08 -11.19
N TYR A 123 3.32 4.26 -10.45
CA TYR A 123 4.12 3.17 -10.97
C TYR A 123 3.60 1.86 -10.40
N CYS A 124 2.99 1.03 -11.25
CA CYS A 124 2.66 -0.36 -10.92
C CYS A 124 3.86 -1.23 -11.30
N THR A 125 4.51 -1.85 -10.31
CA THR A 125 5.69 -2.69 -10.52
C THR A 125 5.47 -4.10 -10.03
N GLN A 126 6.13 -5.06 -10.66
CA GLN A 126 6.24 -6.44 -10.18
C GLN A 126 7.69 -6.78 -9.77
N GLU A 127 8.58 -5.79 -9.87
CA GLU A 127 9.95 -5.88 -9.39
C GLU A 127 10.08 -5.36 -7.95
N SER A 128 11.29 -5.49 -7.41
CA SER A 128 11.67 -4.86 -6.15
C SER A 128 11.46 -3.34 -6.21
N LYS A 129 10.88 -2.79 -5.13
CA LYS A 129 10.57 -1.35 -5.05
C LYS A 129 11.82 -0.50 -4.92
N SER A 130 12.91 -1.03 -4.36
CA SER A 130 14.19 -0.29 -4.22
C SER A 130 14.71 0.22 -5.56
N LYS A 131 14.58 -0.56 -6.65
CA LYS A 131 14.97 -0.12 -8.00
C LYS A 131 14.23 1.15 -8.44
N LEU A 132 12.91 1.19 -8.26
CA LEU A 132 12.11 2.36 -8.62
C LEU A 132 12.35 3.54 -7.67
N VAL A 133 12.47 3.27 -6.37
CA VAL A 133 12.78 4.31 -5.38
C VAL A 133 14.11 5.00 -5.73
N ASP A 134 15.15 4.24 -6.05
CA ASP A 134 16.46 4.79 -6.44
C ASP A 134 16.38 5.54 -7.78
N HIS A 135 15.76 4.91 -8.81
CA HIS A 135 15.62 5.50 -10.13
C HIS A 135 14.85 6.84 -10.13
N LEU A 136 13.80 6.94 -9.33
CA LEU A 136 12.95 8.12 -9.22
C LEU A 136 13.52 9.17 -8.24
N GLY A 137 14.66 8.90 -7.60
CA GLY A 137 15.26 9.82 -6.62
C GLY A 137 14.37 10.03 -5.38
N VAL A 138 13.55 9.04 -5.02
CA VAL A 138 12.68 9.10 -3.85
C VAL A 138 13.54 9.24 -2.60
N SER A 139 13.28 10.28 -1.83
CA SER A 139 14.06 10.59 -0.62
C SER A 139 13.38 10.10 0.65
N LEU A 140 12.04 10.00 0.64
CA LEU A 140 11.23 9.41 1.70
C LEU A 140 10.27 8.40 1.07
N PHE A 141 10.33 7.15 1.51
CA PHE A 141 9.47 6.07 1.05
C PHE A 141 8.59 5.54 2.18
N VAL A 142 7.30 5.32 1.90
CA VAL A 142 6.33 4.80 2.87
C VAL A 142 5.64 3.55 2.34
N ASP A 143 5.71 2.46 3.10
CA ASP A 143 5.10 1.17 2.75
C ASP A 143 4.76 0.43 4.06
N ASP A 144 3.68 -0.33 4.09
CA ASP A 144 3.26 -1.12 5.25
C ASP A 144 3.81 -2.54 5.25
N ARG A 145 4.29 -3.02 4.10
CA ARG A 145 4.82 -4.36 3.92
C ARG A 145 6.30 -4.42 4.29
N HIS A 146 6.63 -5.33 5.20
CA HIS A 146 7.97 -5.39 5.79
C HIS A 146 9.07 -5.78 4.81
N GLU A 147 8.78 -6.64 3.82
CA GLU A 147 9.76 -7.01 2.80
C GLU A 147 10.12 -5.80 1.91
N ASN A 148 9.14 -4.97 1.55
CA ASN A 148 9.35 -3.75 0.76
C ASN A 148 10.13 -2.70 1.56
N CYS A 149 9.78 -2.49 2.84
CA CYS A 149 10.51 -1.56 3.69
C CYS A 149 11.97 -1.98 3.89
N ARG A 150 12.22 -3.27 4.13
CA ARG A 150 13.58 -3.82 4.25
C ARG A 150 14.36 -3.62 2.95
N ASP A 151 13.79 -4.04 1.82
CA ASP A 151 14.41 -3.89 0.50
C ASP A 151 14.85 -2.45 0.24
N VAL A 152 13.97 -1.49 0.44
CA VAL A 152 14.30 -0.07 0.21
C VAL A 152 15.34 0.44 1.20
N ALA A 153 15.25 0.06 2.47
CA ALA A 153 16.17 0.53 3.52
C ALA A 153 17.59 -0.05 3.38
N GLU A 154 17.71 -1.24 2.81
CA GLU A 154 19.00 -1.91 2.59
C GLU A 154 19.65 -1.46 1.27
N ASN A 155 18.85 -1.20 0.23
CA ASN A 155 19.35 -0.99 -1.13
C ASN A 155 19.32 0.47 -1.63
N THR A 156 18.78 1.41 -0.86
CA THR A 156 18.70 2.82 -1.27
C THR A 156 19.16 3.79 -0.17
N ARG A 157 19.20 5.08 -0.52
CA ARG A 157 19.43 6.18 0.44
C ARG A 157 18.14 6.80 0.98
N ALA A 158 16.98 6.30 0.59
CA ALA A 158 15.71 6.84 1.03
C ALA A 158 15.53 6.62 2.53
N MET A 159 14.97 7.61 3.21
CA MET A 159 14.38 7.38 4.51
C MET A 159 13.16 6.49 4.33
N VAL A 160 13.02 5.43 5.12
CA VAL A 160 11.88 4.51 5.03
C VAL A 160 11.00 4.68 6.25
N MET A 161 9.70 4.88 6.02
CA MET A 161 8.68 4.89 7.06
C MET A 161 7.69 3.75 6.87
N MET A 162 7.23 3.19 7.98
CA MET A 162 6.23 2.12 7.98
C MET A 162 5.04 2.53 8.85
N PRO A 163 3.82 2.66 8.29
CA PRO A 163 2.64 2.89 9.11
C PRO A 163 2.36 1.67 9.98
N HIS A 164 1.92 1.92 11.21
CA HIS A 164 1.55 0.86 12.14
C HIS A 164 0.31 0.09 11.62
N ARG A 165 0.44 -1.23 11.48
CA ARG A 165 -0.62 -2.17 11.11
C ARG A 165 -0.53 -3.42 11.98
N HIS A 166 -1.63 -4.14 12.16
CA HIS A 166 -1.65 -5.34 12.99
C HIS A 166 -0.68 -6.43 12.50
N TYR A 167 -0.53 -6.56 11.18
CA TYR A 167 0.27 -7.57 10.51
C TYR A 167 1.75 -7.24 10.34
N ASN A 168 2.22 -6.08 10.81
CA ASN A 168 3.62 -5.68 10.67
C ASN A 168 4.29 -5.35 12.02
N GLN A 169 3.68 -5.73 13.15
CA GLN A 169 4.13 -5.35 14.49
C GLN A 169 5.45 -6.04 14.90
N SER A 170 5.68 -7.27 14.44
CA SER A 170 6.89 -8.04 14.73
C SER A 170 8.12 -7.55 13.97
N PHE A 171 7.93 -6.74 12.92
CA PHE A 171 9.04 -6.23 12.13
C PHE A 171 9.79 -5.12 12.87
N ASP A 172 11.10 -5.32 13.00
CA ASP A 172 12.05 -4.34 13.50
C ASP A 172 13.25 -4.25 12.54
N HIS A 173 13.67 -3.02 12.25
CA HIS A 173 14.80 -2.75 11.37
C HIS A 173 15.39 -1.37 11.69
N PRO A 174 16.73 -1.25 11.90
CA PRO A 174 17.36 -0.03 12.40
C PRO A 174 17.22 1.20 11.48
N LYS A 175 16.90 0.98 10.20
CA LYS A 175 16.72 2.05 9.21
C LYS A 175 15.26 2.31 8.83
N VAL A 176 14.29 1.63 9.45
CA VAL A 176 12.86 1.82 9.16
C VAL A 176 12.20 2.52 10.35
N LYS A 177 11.66 3.71 10.10
CA LYS A 177 10.95 4.48 11.13
C LYS A 177 9.46 4.12 11.12
N ARG A 178 8.95 3.60 12.23
CA ARG A 178 7.52 3.37 12.38
C ARG A 178 6.77 4.67 12.65
N ILE A 179 5.64 4.88 11.97
CA ILE A 179 4.76 6.03 12.20
C ILE A 179 3.38 5.54 12.66
N ARG A 180 2.77 6.26 13.61
CA ARG A 180 1.40 5.98 14.09
C ARG A 180 0.40 6.98 13.53
N ASN A 181 0.87 8.17 13.17
CA ASN A 181 0.07 9.20 12.54
C ASN A 181 0.67 9.54 11.18
N PHE A 182 -0.15 9.48 10.13
CA PHE A 182 0.28 9.82 8.78
C PHE A 182 0.79 11.28 8.69
N ASN A 183 0.33 12.19 9.57
CA ASN A 183 0.83 13.56 9.62
C ASN A 183 2.32 13.69 9.95
N GLU A 184 2.93 12.65 10.57
CA GLU A 184 4.37 12.62 10.85
C GLU A 184 5.23 12.73 9.58
N LEU A 185 4.70 12.36 8.41
CA LEU A 185 5.44 12.48 7.15
C LEU A 185 5.55 13.94 6.68
N PHE A 186 4.54 14.78 6.96
CA PHE A 186 4.51 16.14 6.45
C PHE A 186 5.51 17.06 7.13
N SER A 187 6.08 16.69 8.29
CA SER A 187 7.17 17.44 8.90
C SER A 187 8.45 17.47 8.05
N TYR A 188 8.55 16.61 7.03
CA TYR A 188 9.67 16.54 6.09
C TYR A 188 9.43 17.37 4.82
N PHE A 189 8.24 17.95 4.66
CA PHE A 189 7.84 18.75 3.50
C PHE A 189 7.21 20.09 3.95
N PRO A 190 8.04 21.10 4.28
CA PRO A 190 7.56 22.42 4.65
C PRO A 190 6.91 23.19 3.49
#